data_AF-A0A3B8K8P2-F1
#
_entry.id   AF-A0A3B8K8P2-F1
#
_cell.length_a   1.000
_cell.length_b   1.000
_cell.length_c   1.000
_cell.angle_alpha   90.00
_cell.angle_beta   90.00
_cell.angle_gamma   90.00
#
_symmetry.space_group_name_H-M   'P 1'
#
loop_
_entity.id
_entity.type
_entity.pdbx_description
1 polymer ?
#
loop_
_entity_poly.entity_id
_entity_poly.type
_entity_poly.pdbx_seq_one_letter_code
_entity_poly.pdbx_strand_id
1 'polypeptide(L)' 'MKHKDENLYLKKIAAWLEQLRFRKQLFGGVSEQEVWKKIEELNELYEAALKAERVRYDTLIAYFKRIGKEPTEELTADD' A
#
# COMPACT_ATOMS: atom_id res chain seq x y z
N MET A 1 4.40 -12.71 17.91
CA MET A 1 3.69 -11.43 18.14
C MET A 1 4.01 -10.46 16.99
N LYS A 2 3.74 -10.87 15.75
CA LYS A 2 3.88 -10.09 14.52
C LYS A 2 2.61 -10.35 13.73
N HIS A 3 2.01 -9.34 13.09
CA HIS A 3 0.81 -9.34 12.23
C HIS A 3 -0.24 -8.28 12.61
N LYS A 4 -0.24 -7.75 13.84
CA LYS A 4 -1.27 -6.77 14.24
C LYS A 4 -1.10 -5.40 13.59
N ASP A 5 0.12 -5.01 13.21
CA ASP A 5 0.44 -3.69 12.66
C ASP A 5 0.70 -3.68 11.13
N GLU A 6 0.77 -4.87 10.51
CA GLU A 6 1.30 -5.07 9.15
C GLU A 6 0.43 -4.50 8.02
N ASN A 7 -0.78 -4.02 8.32
CA ASN A 7 -1.57 -3.40 7.27
C ASN A 7 -2.32 -2.14 7.72
N LEU A 8 -1.54 -1.17 8.20
CA LEU A 8 -2.02 0.19 8.47
C LEU A 8 -2.88 0.74 7.31
N TYR A 9 -2.50 0.46 6.06
CA TYR A 9 -3.24 0.92 4.89
C TYR A 9 -4.59 0.21 4.72
N LEU A 10 -4.66 -1.12 4.87
CA LEU A 10 -5.94 -1.83 4.87
C LEU A 10 -6.83 -1.40 6.04
N LYS A 11 -6.27 -1.13 7.22
CA LYS A 11 -7.05 -0.59 8.35
C LYS A 11 -7.63 0.78 8.05
N LYS A 12 -6.87 1.65 7.36
CA LYS A 12 -7.36 2.96 6.93
C LYS A 12 -8.49 2.83 5.90
N ILE A 13 -8.34 1.94 4.93
CA ILE A 13 -9.38 1.64 3.93
C ILE A 13 -10.64 1.09 4.62
N ALA A 14 -10.48 0.13 5.53
CA ALA A 14 -11.58 -0.45 6.29
C ALA A 14 -12.32 0.62 7.12
N ALA A 15 -11.59 1.46 7.86
CA ALA A 15 -12.19 2.54 8.64
C ALA A 15 -12.92 3.57 7.75
N TRP A 16 -12.37 3.89 6.57
CA TRP A 16 -13.04 4.78 5.61
C TRP A 16 -14.32 4.16 5.06
N LEU A 17 -14.31 2.86 4.73
CA LEU A 17 -15.48 2.12 4.27
C LEU A 17 -16.57 2.03 5.34
N GLU A 18 -16.21 1.82 6.60
CA GLU A 18 -17.16 1.82 7.73
C GLU A 18 -17.85 3.18 7.90
N GLN A 19 -17.15 4.28 7.61
CA GLN A 19 -17.67 5.64 7.69
C GLN A 19 -18.37 6.09 6.40
N LEU A 20 -18.31 5.30 5.33
CA LEU A 20 -18.80 5.68 4.01
C LEU A 20 -20.33 5.84 4.01
N ARG A 21 -20.78 7.08 3.82
CA ARG A 21 -22.20 7.40 3.69
C ARG A 21 -22.45 8.24 2.46
N PHE A 22 -23.51 7.93 1.72
CA PHE A 22 -23.96 8.69 0.55
C PHE A 22 -25.10 9.63 0.93
N ARG A 23 -25.05 10.85 0.41
CA ARG A 23 -26.16 11.81 0.46
C ARG A 23 -27.27 11.33 -0.46
N LYS A 24 -28.45 11.19 0.13
CA LYS A 24 -29.68 10.93 -0.61
C LYS A 24 -30.11 12.19 -1.37
N GLN A 25 -30.61 12.01 -2.59
CA GLN A 25 -31.28 13.09 -3.31
C GLN A 25 -32.76 13.18 -2.90
N LEU A 26 -33.36 14.36 -3.05
CA LEU A 26 -34.76 14.64 -2.65
C LEU A 26 -35.78 13.78 -3.41
N PHE A 27 -35.46 13.33 -4.61
CA PHE A 27 -36.28 12.42 -5.41
C PHE A 27 -35.43 11.27 -5.93
N GLY A 28 -35.47 10.14 -5.22
CA GLY A 28 -34.87 8.86 -5.64
C GLY A 28 -33.33 8.87 -5.70
N GLY A 29 -32.71 7.83 -5.16
CA GLY A 29 -31.29 7.56 -5.39
C GLY A 29 -30.27 8.41 -4.61
N VAL A 30 -29.01 8.27 -5.04
CA VAL A 30 -27.81 8.92 -4.48
C VAL A 30 -27.22 9.86 -5.53
N SER A 31 -26.57 10.93 -5.07
CA SER A 31 -25.92 11.88 -5.98
C SER A 31 -24.81 11.20 -6.76
N GLU A 32 -24.92 11.16 -8.09
CA GLU A 32 -23.90 10.57 -8.97
C GLU A 32 -22.53 11.25 -8.77
N GLN A 33 -22.52 12.58 -8.70
CA GLN A 33 -21.30 13.35 -8.46
C GLN A 33 -20.63 12.96 -7.13
N GLU A 34 -21.41 12.71 -6.09
CA GLU A 34 -20.88 12.26 -4.81
C GLU A 34 -20.38 10.81 -4.87
N VAL A 35 -21.05 9.95 -5.61
CA VAL A 35 -20.61 8.57 -5.84
C VAL A 35 -19.24 8.57 -6.52
N TRP A 36 -19.09 9.32 -7.61
CA TRP A 36 -17.81 9.44 -8.32
C TRP A 36 -16.71 9.97 -7.41
N LYS A 37 -17.00 11.00 -6.62
CA LYS A 37 -16.05 11.54 -5.65
C LYS A 37 -15.59 10.48 -4.63
N LYS A 38 -16.51 9.67 -4.11
CA LYS A 38 -16.18 8.59 -3.17
C LYS A 38 -15.37 7.47 -3.81
N ILE A 39 -15.62 7.17 -5.09
CA ILE A 39 -14.81 6.20 -5.85
C ILE A 39 -13.38 6.74 -6.01
N GLU A 40 -13.22 8.01 -6.34
CA GLU A 40 -11.91 8.67 -6.45
C GLU A 40 -11.15 8.63 -5.12
N GLU A 41 -11.80 9.04 -4.02
CA GLU A 41 -11.23 8.98 -2.65
C GLU A 41 -10.79 7.56 -2.27
N LEU A 42 -11.60 6.55 -2.60
CA LEU A 42 -11.24 5.15 -2.35
C LEU A 42 -10.04 4.72 -3.19
N ASN A 43 -9.98 5.13 -4.45
CA ASN A 43 -8.88 4.80 -5.35
C ASN A 43 -7.56 5.41 -4.85
N GLU A 44 -7.57 6.65 -4.35
CA GLU A 44 -6.41 7.29 -3.74
C GLU A 44 -5.87 6.51 -2.53
N LEU A 45 -6.76 5.98 -1.69
CA LEU A 45 -6.36 5.15 -0.54
C LEU A 45 -5.68 3.85 -0.98
N TYR A 46 -6.17 3.21 -2.05
CA TYR A 46 -5.55 2.02 -2.62
C TYR A 46 -4.20 2.33 -3.29
N GLU A 47 -4.10 3.41 -4.05
CA GLU A 47 -2.83 3.83 -4.66
C GLU A 47 -1.76 4.11 -3.60
N ALA A 48 -2.13 4.74 -2.49
CA ALA A 48 -1.23 4.95 -1.36
C ALA A 48 -0.75 3.62 -0.75
N ALA A 49 -1.65 2.64 -0.61
CA ALA A 49 -1.32 1.31 -0.11
C ALA A 49 -0.35 0.56 -1.05
N LEU A 50 -0.64 0.57 -2.35
CA LEU A 50 0.18 -0.07 -3.38
C LEU A 50 1.56 0.56 -3.49
N LYS A 51 1.66 1.90 -3.39
CA LYS A 51 2.94 2.60 -3.41
C LYS A 51 3.81 2.22 -2.21
N ALA A 52 3.23 2.16 -1.02
CA ALA A 52 3.96 1.75 0.18
C ALA A 52 4.48 0.31 0.07
N GLU A 53 3.63 -0.58 -0.45
CA GLU A 53 4.00 -1.98 -0.65
C GLU A 53 5.08 -2.13 -1.72
N ARG A 54 5.03 -1.35 -2.81
CA ARG A 54 6.08 -1.30 -3.83
C ARG A 54 7.42 -0.88 -3.23
N VAL A 55 7.45 0.19 -2.44
CA VAL A 55 8.68 0.65 -1.75
C VAL A 55 9.25 -0.45 -0.85
N ARG A 56 8.39 -1.17 -0.13
CA ARG A 56 8.79 -2.29 0.73
C ARG A 56 9.46 -3.40 -0.08
N TYR A 57 8.85 -3.83 -1.19
CA TYR A 57 9.42 -4.86 -2.05
C TYR A 57 10.68 -4.40 -2.76
N ASP A 58 10.70 -3.17 -3.29
CA ASP A 58 11.87 -2.61 -3.97
C ASP A 58 13.08 -2.57 -3.03
N THR A 59 12.86 -2.20 -1.76
CA THR A 59 13.90 -2.22 -0.72
C THR A 59 14.39 -3.64 -0.45
N LEU A 60 13.48 -4.61 -0.33
CA LEU A 60 13.83 -6.02 -0.08
C LEU A 60 14.61 -6.64 -1.25
N ILE A 61 14.18 -6.36 -2.48
CA ILE A 61 14.85 -6.80 -3.71
C ILE A 61 16.24 -6.16 -3.79
N ALA A 62 16.37 -4.86 -3.50
CA ALA A 62 17.66 -4.17 -3.51
C ALA A 62 18.62 -4.76 -2.45
N TYR A 63 18.10 -5.06 -1.25
CA TYR A 63 18.86 -5.71 -0.19
C TYR A 63 19.40 -7.08 -0.63
N PHE A 64 18.55 -7.96 -1.17
CA PHE A 64 19.00 -9.28 -1.62
C PHE A 64 19.91 -9.22 -2.86
N LYS A 65 19.68 -8.27 -3.78
CA LYS A 65 20.61 -8.01 -4.89
C LYS A 65 21.99 -7.59 -4.40
N ARG A 66 22.07 -6.87 -3.28
CA ARG A 66 23.33 -6.44 -2.68
C ARG A 66 24.02 -7.61 -1.96
N ILE A 67 23.28 -8.41 -1.20
CA ILE A 67 23.84 -9.58 -0.49
C ILE A 67 24.27 -10.68 -1.46
N GLY A 68 23.48 -10.95 -2.51
CA GLY A 68 23.86 -11.89 -3.56
C GLY A 68 25.00 -11.41 -4.46
N LYS A 69 25.56 -10.22 -4.21
CA LYS A 69 26.72 -9.62 -4.87
C LYS A 69 27.91 -9.41 -3.93
N GLU A 70 27.88 -9.93 -2.69
CA GLU A 70 29.10 -9.97 -1.89
C GLU A 70 30.19 -10.74 -2.66
N PRO A 71 31.39 -10.15 -2.89
CA PRO A 71 32.47 -10.85 -3.54
C PRO A 71 33.02 -11.90 -2.58
N THR A 72 32.99 -13.17 -2.98
CA THR A 72 33.95 -14.19 -2.56
C THR A 72 35.33 -13.91 -3.19
N GLU A 73 35.75 -12.65 -3.23
CA GLU A 73 37.03 -12.19 -3.77
C GLU A 73 37.73 -11.31 -2.72
N GLU A 74 38.02 -11.91 -1.56
CA GLU A 74 39.11 -11.46 -0.67
C GLU A 74 39.41 -12.63 0.27
N LEU A 75 40.32 -13.52 -0.17
CA LEU A 75 41.14 -14.44 0.64
C LEU A 75 41.64 -15.58 -0.27
N THR A 76 42.55 -15.29 -1.19
CA THR A 76 43.68 -16.18 -1.58
C THR A 76 44.65 -15.39 -2.46
N ALA A 77 45.50 -14.57 -1.84
CA ALA A 77 46.74 -14.09 -2.45
C ALA A 77 47.73 -13.77 -1.32
N ASP A 78 48.17 -14.84 -0.64
CA ASP A 78 49.50 -14.96 -0.03
C ASP A 78 49.62 -16.39 0.51
N ASP A 79 50.28 -17.25 -0.27
CA ASP A 79 51.23 -18.32 0.12
C ASP A 79 51.71 -19.09 -1.13
#